data_AF-X0HXQ6-F1
#
_entry.id   AF-X0HXQ6-F1
#
_cell.length_a   1.000
_cell.length_b   1.000
_cell.length_c   1.000
_cell.angle_alpha   90.00
_cell.angle_beta   90.00
_cell.angle_gamma   90.00
#
_symmetry.space_group_name_H-M   'P 1'
#
loop_
_entity.id
_entity.type
_entity.pdbx_description
1 polymer ?
#
loop_
_entity_poly.entity_id
_entity_poly.type
_entity_poly.pdbx_seq_one_letter_code
_entity_poly.pdbx_strand_id
1 'polypeptide(L)'
;MERNRSPSSFRRSSRALYGSDPECLTAEPRDIRDVSVLADKYGMVQRFRPMAAIWLGYPAATTSQPDHQAAWDLLVAAYLFRMEKEFFEISKFFIRNGAPFLKYALGTPDEHLGLKLGMAIESVRLANFTNHVDIGLYLGCFSTAQENFVERQPGCRFTTWHLW
;
A
#
# COMPACT_ATOMS: atom_id res chain seq x y z
N MET A 1 22.40 12.57 1.63
CA MET A 1 21.75 13.40 0.59
C MET A 1 20.28 13.59 0.97
N GLU A 2 19.94 14.70 1.62
CA GLU A 2 18.56 15.05 1.93
C GLU A 2 17.84 15.47 0.65
N ARG A 3 16.96 14.61 0.12
CA ARG A 3 16.04 15.02 -0.95
C ARG A 3 15.07 16.02 -0.35
N ASN A 4 15.16 17.26 -0.85
CA ASN A 4 14.28 18.40 -0.61
C ASN A 4 12.81 17.96 -0.73
N ARG A 5 12.11 17.70 0.39
CA ARG A 5 10.67 17.33 0.39
C ARG A 5 9.83 18.60 0.40
N SER A 6 8.87 18.67 -0.53
CA SER A 6 8.09 19.87 -0.81
C SER A 6 7.34 20.42 0.43
N PRO A 7 7.38 21.75 0.69
CA PRO A 7 6.54 22.42 1.68
C PRO A 7 5.03 22.20 1.51
N SER A 8 4.58 21.70 0.34
CA SER A 8 3.18 21.39 0.07
C SER A 8 2.70 20.14 0.82
N SER A 9 3.50 19.07 0.88
CA SER A 9 3.09 17.81 1.51
C SER A 9 2.92 17.96 3.03
N PHE A 10 3.79 18.74 3.67
CA PHE A 10 3.67 19.06 5.10
C PHE A 10 2.44 19.93 5.42
N ARG A 11 2.14 20.91 4.55
CA ARG A 11 0.92 21.73 4.71
C ARG A 11 -0.34 20.89 4.55
N ARG A 12 -0.39 20.00 3.56
CA ARG A 12 -1.52 19.09 3.36
C ARG A 12 -1.69 18.11 4.53
N SER A 13 -0.61 17.52 5.03
CA SER A 13 -0.70 16.64 6.21
C SER A 13 -1.25 17.38 7.43
N SER A 14 -0.82 18.62 7.67
CA SER A 14 -1.37 19.45 8.76
C SER A 14 -2.85 19.76 8.56
N ARG A 15 -3.25 20.17 7.36
CA ARG A 15 -4.65 20.50 7.06
C ARG A 15 -5.58 19.29 7.19
N ALA A 16 -5.13 18.13 6.73
CA ALA A 16 -5.86 16.88 6.85
C ALA A 16 -6.06 16.48 8.33
N LEU A 17 -5.03 16.64 9.18
CA LEU A 17 -5.11 16.35 10.62
C LEU A 17 -6.11 17.22 11.36
N TYR A 18 -6.17 18.51 11.01
CA TYR A 18 -7.04 19.47 11.69
C TYR A 18 -8.40 19.65 10.98
N GLY A 19 -8.70 18.83 9.97
CA GLY A 19 -9.94 18.90 9.19
C GLY A 19 -10.21 20.28 8.59
N SER A 20 -9.15 21.08 8.42
CA SER A 20 -9.27 22.50 8.10
C SER A 20 -9.35 22.78 6.61
N ASP A 21 -9.34 21.72 5.79
CA ASP A 21 -9.38 21.81 4.33
C ASP A 21 -10.17 20.64 3.73
N PRO A 22 -11.37 20.87 3.17
CA PRO A 22 -12.17 19.82 2.55
C PRO A 22 -11.52 19.25 1.28
N GLU A 23 -10.57 19.96 0.64
CA GLU A 23 -9.81 19.44 -0.51
C GLU A 23 -8.92 18.25 -0.13
N CYS A 24 -8.64 18.07 1.17
CA CYS A 24 -7.94 16.89 1.65
C CYS A 24 -8.70 15.60 1.33
N LEU A 25 -10.03 15.62 1.14
CA LEU A 25 -10.81 14.44 0.79
C LEU A 25 -10.59 13.95 -0.64
N THR A 26 -10.12 14.82 -1.53
CA THR A 26 -9.85 14.52 -2.95
C THR A 26 -8.35 14.45 -3.25
N ALA A 27 -7.54 14.10 -2.25
CA ALA A 27 -6.09 14.02 -2.39
C ALA A 27 -5.70 13.00 -3.48
N GLU A 28 -4.72 13.38 -4.30
CA GLU A 28 -4.19 12.46 -5.31
C GLU A 28 -3.42 11.30 -4.66
N PRO A 29 -3.39 10.11 -5.28
CA PRO A 29 -2.66 8.93 -4.79
C PRO A 29 -1.21 9.22 -4.37
N ARG A 30 -0.49 10.00 -5.19
CA ARG A 30 0.88 10.42 -4.91
C ARG A 30 0.98 11.25 -3.63
N ASP A 31 0.03 12.15 -3.40
CA ASP A 31 -0.02 12.99 -2.21
C ASP A 31 -0.35 12.17 -0.97
N ILE A 32 -1.27 11.22 -1.09
CA ILE A 32 -1.64 10.28 -0.01
C ILE A 32 -0.40 9.47 0.40
N ARG A 33 0.38 8.97 -0.57
CA ARG A 33 1.67 8.31 -0.30
C ARG A 33 2.64 9.24 0.43
N ASP A 34 2.84 10.45 -0.06
CA ASP A 34 3.78 11.39 0.55
C ASP A 34 3.37 11.76 1.99
N VAL A 35 2.06 11.92 2.25
CA VAL A 35 1.51 12.11 3.60
C VAL A 35 1.75 10.89 4.47
N SER A 36 1.56 9.67 3.94
CA SER A 36 1.81 8.43 4.70
C SER A 36 3.27 8.29 5.14
N VAL A 37 4.22 8.66 4.27
CA VAL A 37 5.65 8.67 4.59
C VAL A 37 5.97 9.70 5.70
N LEU A 38 5.33 10.86 5.67
CA LEU A 38 5.49 11.86 6.74
C LEU A 38 4.85 11.37 8.04
N ALA A 39 3.66 10.79 7.97
CA ALA A 39 2.95 10.29 9.14
C ALA A 39 3.73 9.17 9.82
N ASP A 40 4.33 8.25 9.06
CA ASP A 40 5.20 7.20 9.60
C ASP A 40 6.46 7.79 10.23
N LYS A 41 7.17 8.66 9.50
CA LYS A 41 8.40 9.32 9.97
C LYS A 41 8.21 10.07 11.29
N TYR A 42 7.07 10.74 11.47
CA TYR A 42 6.79 11.55 12.66
C TYR A 42 5.93 10.82 13.71
N GLY A 43 5.69 9.52 13.57
CA GLY A 43 4.91 8.74 14.54
C GLY A 43 3.43 9.16 14.64
N MET A 44 2.88 9.74 13.58
CA MET A 44 1.51 10.26 13.50
C MET A 44 0.52 9.30 12.82
N VAL A 45 0.95 8.10 12.43
CA VAL A 45 0.12 7.10 11.71
C VAL A 45 -1.26 6.92 12.32
N GLN A 46 -1.37 6.77 13.65
CA GLN A 46 -2.66 6.56 14.32
C GLN A 46 -3.63 7.73 14.16
N ARG A 47 -3.12 8.96 14.05
CA ARG A 47 -3.96 10.16 13.87
C ARG A 47 -4.54 10.27 12.46
N PHE A 48 -3.84 9.71 11.47
CA PHE A 48 -4.28 9.71 10.08
C PHE A 48 -5.17 8.53 9.72
N ARG A 49 -5.29 7.49 10.57
CA ARG A 49 -6.08 6.29 10.24
C ARG A 49 -7.51 6.56 9.76
N PRO A 50 -8.31 7.44 10.40
CA PRO A 50 -9.65 7.75 9.91
C PRO A 50 -9.64 8.34 8.49
N MET A 51 -8.68 9.23 8.23
CA MET A 51 -8.52 9.86 6.91
C MET A 51 -7.98 8.87 5.87
N ALA A 52 -7.03 8.01 6.27
CA ALA A 52 -6.50 6.95 5.44
C ALA A 52 -7.59 5.98 4.98
N ALA A 53 -8.56 5.65 5.83
CA ALA A 53 -9.70 4.82 5.44
C ALA A 53 -10.56 5.46 4.33
N ILE A 54 -10.69 6.80 4.33
CA ILE A 54 -11.40 7.54 3.28
C ILE A 54 -10.58 7.53 1.98
N TRP A 55 -9.29 7.90 2.07
CA TRP A 55 -8.38 7.94 0.92
C TRP A 55 -8.18 6.59 0.24
N LEU A 56 -8.08 5.53 1.05
CA LEU A 56 -7.79 4.18 0.61
C LEU A 56 -9.05 3.35 0.35
N GLY A 57 -10.24 3.94 0.42
CA GLY A 57 -11.51 3.32 -0.01
C GLY A 57 -11.59 3.05 -1.52
N TYR A 58 -10.44 2.74 -2.13
CA TYR A 58 -10.09 2.86 -3.52
C TYR A 58 -11.04 2.08 -4.46
N PRO A 59 -11.73 2.78 -5.39
CA PRO A 59 -12.56 2.13 -6.40
C PRO A 59 -11.80 1.70 -7.67
N ALA A 60 -10.52 2.03 -7.87
CA ALA A 60 -9.89 1.84 -9.20
C ALA A 60 -9.53 0.39 -9.56
N ALA A 61 -9.75 -0.58 -8.67
CA ALA A 61 -9.77 -2.00 -9.04
C ALA A 61 -10.96 -2.37 -9.97
N THR A 62 -11.90 -1.44 -10.18
CA THR A 62 -13.11 -1.60 -11.01
C THR A 62 -13.13 -0.77 -12.30
N THR A 63 -12.10 0.04 -12.58
CA THR A 63 -12.02 0.85 -13.81
C THR A 63 -11.44 0.07 -14.99
N SER A 64 -11.96 0.31 -16.20
CA SER A 64 -11.57 -0.38 -17.45
C SER A 64 -10.11 -0.14 -17.87
N GLN A 65 -9.49 0.94 -17.40
CA GLN A 65 -8.05 1.21 -17.53
C GLN A 65 -7.48 1.55 -16.16
N PRO A 66 -6.93 0.57 -15.44
CA PRO A 66 -6.46 0.83 -14.10
C PRO A 66 -5.10 1.55 -14.10
N ASP A 67 -5.02 2.63 -13.33
CA ASP A 67 -3.78 3.36 -13.10
C ASP A 67 -2.91 2.61 -12.09
N HIS A 68 -1.91 1.91 -12.61
CA HIS A 68 -0.98 1.11 -11.82
C HIS A 68 -0.04 1.95 -10.96
N GLN A 69 0.30 3.18 -11.35
CA GLN A 69 1.12 4.07 -10.52
C GLN A 69 0.31 4.54 -9.32
N ALA A 70 -0.92 4.97 -9.54
CA ALA A 70 -1.85 5.34 -8.48
C ALA A 70 -2.09 4.17 -7.51
N ALA A 71 -2.36 2.97 -8.02
CA ALA A 71 -2.54 1.78 -7.20
C ALA A 71 -1.28 1.46 -6.37
N TRP A 72 -0.09 1.64 -6.93
CA TRP A 72 1.17 1.42 -6.20
C TRP A 72 1.35 2.43 -5.07
N ASP A 73 1.11 3.70 -5.35
CA ASP A 73 1.23 4.77 -4.35
C ASP A 73 0.27 4.53 -3.17
N LEU A 74 -0.94 4.03 -3.44
CA LEU A 74 -1.91 3.66 -2.41
C LEU A 74 -1.55 2.36 -1.68
N LEU A 75 -0.94 1.39 -2.36
CA LEU A 75 -0.43 0.18 -1.71
C LEU A 75 0.62 0.53 -0.64
N VAL A 76 1.57 1.40 -1.01
CA VAL A 76 2.60 1.91 -0.09
C VAL A 76 1.96 2.70 1.05
N ALA A 77 0.97 3.54 0.75
CA ALA A 77 0.26 4.29 1.78
C ALA A 77 -0.52 3.37 2.74
N ALA A 78 -1.19 2.33 2.25
CA ALA A 78 -1.90 1.35 3.06
C ALA A 78 -0.95 0.59 3.99
N TYR A 79 0.25 0.24 3.52
CA TYR A 79 1.31 -0.33 4.35
C TYR A 79 1.70 0.62 5.49
N LEU A 80 2.07 1.86 5.16
CA LEU A 80 2.56 2.84 6.13
C LEU A 80 1.47 3.26 7.14
N PHE A 81 0.23 3.38 6.71
CA PHE A 81 -0.91 3.65 7.60
C PHE A 81 -1.39 2.44 8.40
N ARG A 82 -0.85 1.25 8.12
CA ARG A 82 -1.25 -0.03 8.73
C ARG A 82 -2.73 -0.35 8.51
N MET A 83 -3.16 -0.24 7.25
CA MET A 83 -4.53 -0.46 6.79
C MET A 83 -4.63 -1.85 6.15
N GLU A 84 -4.91 -2.87 6.96
CA GLU A 84 -4.80 -4.29 6.58
C GLU A 84 -5.71 -4.67 5.41
N LYS A 85 -6.97 -4.24 5.45
CA LYS A 85 -7.97 -4.58 4.44
C LYS A 85 -7.64 -3.93 3.10
N GLU A 86 -7.32 -2.65 3.12
CA GLU A 86 -6.98 -1.87 1.93
C GLU A 86 -5.68 -2.36 1.31
N PHE A 87 -4.68 -2.71 2.12
CA PHE A 87 -3.44 -3.33 1.66
C PHE A 87 -3.71 -4.68 0.96
N PHE A 88 -4.59 -5.51 1.52
CA PHE A 88 -4.98 -6.78 0.90
C PHE A 88 -5.67 -6.56 -0.46
N GLU A 89 -6.69 -5.70 -0.54
CA GLU A 89 -7.42 -5.46 -1.79
C GLU A 89 -6.56 -4.80 -2.89
N ILE A 90 -5.68 -3.87 -2.53
CA ILE A 90 -4.81 -3.21 -3.52
C ILE A 90 -3.72 -4.16 -4.00
N SER A 91 -3.12 -4.98 -3.13
CA SER A 91 -2.11 -5.96 -3.56
C SER A 91 -2.71 -7.05 -4.45
N LYS A 92 -3.94 -7.48 -4.16
CA LYS A 92 -4.74 -8.38 -4.98
C LYS A 92 -4.92 -7.86 -6.41
N PHE A 93 -5.13 -6.56 -6.58
CA PHE A 93 -5.18 -5.91 -7.90
C PHE A 93 -3.88 -6.15 -8.70
N PHE A 94 -2.70 -6.06 -8.08
CA PHE A 94 -1.43 -6.32 -8.76
C PHE A 94 -1.22 -7.80 -9.10
N ILE A 95 -1.63 -8.69 -8.18
CA ILE A 95 -1.54 -10.14 -8.39
C ILE A 95 -2.40 -10.55 -9.60
N ARG A 96 -3.60 -9.98 -9.74
CA ARG A 96 -4.54 -10.29 -10.84
C ARG A 96 -4.12 -9.73 -12.20
N ASN A 97 -3.81 -8.44 -12.27
CA ASN A 97 -3.59 -7.77 -13.57
C ASN A 97 -2.17 -7.96 -14.11
N GLY A 98 -1.28 -8.41 -13.25
CA GLY A 98 0.02 -8.87 -13.65
C GLY A 98 0.99 -7.82 -14.19
N ALA A 99 0.77 -6.58 -13.79
CA ALA A 99 1.54 -5.44 -14.26
C ALA A 99 2.99 -5.47 -13.76
N PRO A 100 3.96 -5.08 -14.61
CA PRO A 100 5.35 -4.94 -14.19
C PRO A 100 5.47 -3.79 -13.18
N PHE A 101 6.03 -4.07 -12.01
CA PHE A 101 6.15 -3.09 -10.92
C PHE A 101 7.55 -2.53 -10.71
N LEU A 102 8.58 -3.00 -11.44
CA LEU A 102 9.98 -2.60 -11.19
C LEU A 102 10.14 -1.08 -11.21
N LYS A 103 9.50 -0.39 -12.16
CA LYS A 103 9.54 1.08 -12.25
C LYS A 103 8.90 1.77 -11.04
N TYR A 104 7.90 1.15 -10.42
CA TYR A 104 7.22 1.68 -9.25
C TYR A 104 8.00 1.39 -7.96
N ALA A 105 8.55 0.18 -7.83
CA ALA A 105 9.39 -0.25 -6.73
C ALA A 105 10.60 0.68 -6.56
N LEU A 106 11.33 0.93 -7.65
CA LEU A 106 12.49 1.84 -7.66
C LEU A 106 12.11 3.33 -7.45
N GLY A 107 10.86 3.70 -7.74
CA GLY A 107 10.34 5.05 -7.49
C GLY A 107 9.86 5.29 -6.05
N THR A 108 9.82 4.23 -5.23
CA THR A 108 9.32 4.32 -3.85
C THR A 108 10.37 5.02 -2.97
N PRO A 109 9.99 5.98 -2.09
CA PRO A 109 10.95 6.69 -1.25
C PRO A 109 11.83 5.77 -0.37
N ASP A 110 11.29 4.62 0.02
CA ASP A 110 12.02 3.49 0.58
C ASP A 110 12.12 2.40 -0.49
N GLU A 111 13.28 2.32 -1.15
CA GLU A 111 13.56 1.37 -2.22
C GLU A 111 13.53 -0.08 -1.73
N HIS A 112 13.97 -0.33 -0.49
CA HIS A 112 13.96 -1.67 0.09
C HIS A 112 12.51 -2.14 0.31
N LEU A 113 11.65 -1.28 0.84
CA LEU A 113 10.21 -1.56 0.94
C LEU A 113 9.59 -1.81 -0.44
N GLY A 114 9.90 -0.96 -1.42
CA GLY A 114 9.38 -1.09 -2.78
C GLY A 114 9.75 -2.43 -3.42
N LEU A 115 11.02 -2.84 -3.30
CA LEU A 115 11.49 -4.14 -3.80
C LEU A 115 10.87 -5.31 -3.02
N LYS A 116 10.77 -5.21 -1.69
CA LYS A 116 10.12 -6.25 -0.85
C LYS A 116 8.66 -6.46 -1.27
N LEU A 117 7.90 -5.38 -1.51
CA LEU A 117 6.52 -5.45 -2.01
C LEU A 117 6.46 -6.12 -3.39
N GLY A 118 7.32 -5.71 -4.31
CA GLY A 118 7.39 -6.30 -5.65
C GLY A 118 7.65 -7.81 -5.63
N MET A 119 8.63 -8.24 -4.84
CA MET A 119 8.95 -9.66 -4.68
C MET A 119 7.80 -10.45 -4.06
N ALA A 120 7.12 -9.88 -3.05
CA ALA A 120 5.97 -10.53 -2.41
C ALA A 120 4.82 -10.72 -3.42
N ILE A 121 4.52 -9.71 -4.22
CA ILE A 121 3.50 -9.78 -5.27
C ILE A 121 3.85 -10.89 -6.27
N GLU A 122 5.08 -10.96 -6.80
CA GLU A 122 5.45 -12.02 -7.75
C GLU A 122 5.47 -13.41 -7.12
N SER A 123 5.94 -13.52 -5.88
CA SER A 123 5.95 -14.81 -5.17
C SER A 123 4.53 -15.38 -5.07
N VAL A 124 3.55 -14.53 -4.73
CA VAL A 124 2.13 -14.94 -4.68
C VAL A 124 1.57 -15.17 -6.08
N ARG A 125 1.91 -14.35 -7.08
CA ARG A 125 1.49 -14.58 -8.47
C ARG A 125 1.96 -15.94 -9.01
N LEU A 126 3.22 -16.29 -8.77
CA LEU A 126 3.80 -17.57 -9.19
C LEU A 126 3.13 -18.74 -8.47
N ALA A 127 2.93 -18.64 -7.16
CA ALA A 127 2.22 -19.67 -6.39
C ALA A 127 0.74 -19.79 -6.74
N ASN A 128 0.11 -18.69 -7.17
CA ASN A 128 -1.29 -18.63 -7.57
C ASN A 128 -1.53 -18.91 -9.06
N PHE A 129 -0.46 -19.19 -9.83
CA PHE A 129 -0.55 -19.36 -11.28
C PHE A 129 -1.47 -20.52 -11.68
N THR A 130 -1.54 -21.57 -10.85
CA THR A 130 -2.38 -22.75 -11.10
C THR A 130 -3.76 -22.67 -10.44
N ASN A 131 -3.85 -22.02 -9.29
CA ASN A 131 -5.05 -22.07 -8.45
C ASN A 131 -6.05 -20.95 -8.77
N HIS A 132 -5.57 -19.85 -9.39
CA HIS A 132 -6.38 -18.68 -9.78
C HIS A 132 -7.27 -18.15 -8.64
N VAL A 133 -6.79 -18.22 -7.40
CA VAL A 133 -7.51 -17.76 -6.23
C VAL A 133 -7.45 -16.24 -6.17
N ASP A 134 -8.57 -15.60 -5.89
CA ASP A 134 -8.66 -14.14 -5.83
C ASP A 134 -8.08 -13.61 -4.50
N ILE A 135 -6.76 -13.53 -4.40
CA ILE A 135 -6.01 -13.31 -3.16
C ILE A 135 -5.07 -12.09 -3.19
N GLY A 136 -4.91 -11.46 -2.02
CA GLY A 136 -3.97 -10.36 -1.76
C GLY A 136 -2.89 -10.72 -0.74
N LEU A 137 -2.02 -9.76 -0.44
CA LEU A 137 -1.02 -9.87 0.62
C LEU A 137 -1.63 -9.47 1.96
N TYR A 138 -1.48 -10.33 2.97
CA TYR A 138 -1.84 -9.97 4.34
C TYR A 138 -0.73 -9.14 5.00
N LEU A 139 -1.07 -7.94 5.50
CA LEU A 139 -0.11 -6.98 6.05
C LEU A 139 0.72 -7.55 7.20
N GLY A 140 0.09 -8.30 8.12
CA GLY A 140 0.76 -8.87 9.29
C GLY A 140 1.85 -9.86 8.88
N CYS A 141 1.50 -10.83 8.04
CA CYS A 141 2.46 -11.81 7.50
C CYS A 141 3.52 -11.16 6.61
N PHE A 142 3.17 -10.19 5.78
CA PHE A 142 4.14 -9.46 4.96
C PHE A 142 5.19 -8.75 5.81
N SER A 143 4.76 -8.15 6.91
CA SER A 143 5.64 -7.39 7.80
C SER A 143 6.64 -8.29 8.53
N THR A 144 6.25 -9.51 8.90
CA THR A 144 7.10 -10.48 9.62
C THR A 144 7.83 -11.46 8.71
N ALA A 145 7.43 -11.59 7.45
CA ALA A 145 8.04 -12.51 6.49
C ALA A 145 9.54 -12.26 6.32
N GLN A 146 10.32 -13.33 6.51
CA GLN A 146 11.78 -13.39 6.31
C GLN A 146 12.16 -14.30 5.14
N GLU A 147 11.51 -15.45 4.98
CA GLU A 147 11.88 -16.46 3.98
C GLU A 147 10.85 -16.61 2.85
N ASN A 148 9.55 -16.55 3.19
CA ASN A 148 8.47 -16.71 2.21
C ASN A 148 7.35 -15.68 2.40
N PHE A 149 6.67 -15.34 1.31
CA PHE A 149 5.51 -14.42 1.29
C PHE A 149 4.18 -15.11 1.04
N VAL A 150 4.22 -16.42 0.73
CA VAL A 150 3.06 -17.19 0.29
C VAL A 150 2.41 -17.90 1.47
N GLU A 151 3.22 -18.47 2.36
CA GLU A 151 2.72 -19.26 3.47
C GLU A 151 2.32 -18.36 4.64
N ARG A 152 1.38 -18.87 5.41
CA ARG A 152 0.99 -18.26 6.66
C ARG A 152 2.14 -18.26 7.67
N GLN A 153 2.49 -17.08 8.18
CA GLN A 153 3.48 -16.92 9.23
C GLN A 153 2.95 -17.41 10.60
N PRO A 154 3.82 -17.91 11.50
CA PRO A 154 3.43 -18.34 12.84
C PRO A 154 2.69 -17.22 13.60
N GLY A 155 1.50 -17.51 14.12
CA GLY A 155 0.68 -16.56 14.88
C GLY A 155 -0.33 -15.76 14.06
N CYS A 156 -0.41 -15.94 12.74
CA CYS A 156 -1.47 -15.34 11.93
C CYS A 156 -2.84 -15.97 12.23
N ARG A 157 -3.85 -15.14 12.48
CA ARG A 157 -5.23 -15.55 12.79
C ARG A 157 -6.11 -15.76 11.57
N PHE A 158 -5.72 -15.23 10.40
CA PHE A 158 -6.52 -15.25 9.18
C PHE A 158 -6.06 -16.37 8.25
N THR A 159 -6.75 -17.50 8.28
CA THR A 159 -6.42 -18.66 7.43
C THR A 159 -6.90 -18.51 5.99
N THR A 160 -7.94 -17.70 5.74
CA THR A 160 -8.57 -17.55 4.42
C THR A 160 -7.88 -16.53 3.52
N TRP A 161 -6.88 -15.80 4.02
CA TRP A 161 -6.15 -14.76 3.30
C TRP A 161 -4.74 -15.23 2.86
N HIS A 162 -4.51 -16.54 2.90
CA HIS A 162 -3.30 -17.20 2.43
C HIS A 162 -3.64 -18.31 1.44
N LEU A 163 -2.69 -18.62 0.54
CA LEU A 163 -2.84 -19.76 -0.36
C LEU A 163 -2.64 -21.09 0.37
N TRP A 164 -1.79 -21.11 1.40
CA TRP A 164 -1.39 -22.30 2.17
C TRP A 164 -1.22 -21.97 3.67
#